data_AF-A0A7J4EWG2-F1
#
_entry.id   AF-A0A7J4EWG2-F1
#
_cell.length_a   1.000
_cell.length_b   1.000
_cell.length_c   1.000
_cell.angle_alpha   90.00
_cell.angle_beta   90.00
_cell.angle_gamma   90.00
#
_symmetry.space_group_name_H-M   'P 1'
#
loop_
_entity.id
_entity.type
_entity.pdbx_description
1 polymer ?
#
loop_
_entity_poly.entity_id
_entity_poly.type
_entity_poly.pdbx_seq_one_letter_code
_entity_poly.pdbx_strand_id
1 'polypeptide(L)'
;MDVYEILFMKCTEYPVVVGGKEVPLWTITREDIEEDRVDFRLPWSNLQELVLYLCELKKKHIEMKATLNTLVRFPIEEILIGIAFLEPDLSISLSNIRGDCISTLSDIIVSRAACLSKLYIQAKKPLNTNIFDEVILRFPQRKNIMDVSVNTEELEKIVKKFRNFEFDP
;
A
#
# COMPACT_ATOMS: atom_id res chain seq x y z
N MET A 1 -4.14 17.71 -6.65
CA MET A 1 -3.87 16.62 -5.72
C MET A 1 -3.88 15.33 -6.52
N ASP A 2 -2.73 14.69 -6.64
CA ASP A 2 -2.55 13.41 -7.34
C ASP A 2 -2.99 12.23 -6.46
N VAL A 3 -3.36 11.09 -7.03
CA VAL A 3 -3.87 9.93 -6.26
C VAL A 3 -2.84 9.44 -5.23
N TYR A 4 -1.55 9.51 -5.55
CA TYR A 4 -0.46 9.14 -4.64
C TYR A 4 -0.28 10.13 -3.49
N GLU A 5 -0.57 11.42 -3.68
CA GLU A 5 -0.59 12.40 -2.60
C GLU A 5 -1.73 12.10 -1.62
N ILE A 6 -2.91 11.74 -2.14
CA ILE A 6 -4.04 11.32 -1.32
C ILE A 6 -3.72 10.04 -0.55
N LEU A 7 -3.09 9.07 -1.22
CA LEU A 7 -2.64 7.83 -0.58
C LEU A 7 -1.67 8.11 0.56
N PHE A 8 -0.66 8.96 0.30
CA PHE A 8 0.30 9.38 1.32
C PHE A 8 -0.39 10.01 2.54
N MET A 9 -1.25 11.00 2.33
CA MET A 9 -2.02 11.63 3.43
C MET A 9 -2.94 10.66 4.17
N LYS A 10 -3.43 9.60 3.51
CA LYS A 10 -4.23 8.58 4.18
C LYS A 10 -3.39 7.66 5.05
N CYS A 11 -2.20 7.29 4.58
CA CYS A 11 -1.23 6.55 5.35
C CYS A 11 -0.70 7.33 6.56
N THR A 12 -0.51 8.66 6.47
CA THR A 12 -0.05 9.48 7.61
C THR A 12 -1.07 9.51 8.76
N GLU A 13 -2.36 9.35 8.47
CA GLU A 13 -3.43 9.25 9.46
C GLU A 13 -3.62 7.82 10.00
N TYR A 14 -2.83 6.86 9.55
CA TYR A 14 -2.96 5.48 10.01
C TYR A 14 -2.69 5.41 11.52
N PRO A 15 -3.57 4.78 12.30
CA PRO A 15 -3.46 4.81 13.75
C PRO A 15 -2.46 3.76 14.25
N VAL A 16 -1.44 4.21 14.98
CA VAL A 16 -0.41 3.38 15.62
C VAL A 16 -0.48 3.52 17.14
N VAL A 17 0.18 2.63 17.88
CA VAL A 17 0.20 2.68 19.35
C VAL A 17 1.59 3.05 19.85
N VAL A 18 1.69 4.14 20.62
CA VAL A 18 2.93 4.59 21.27
C VAL A 18 2.68 4.74 22.76
N GLY A 19 3.44 4.01 23.60
CA GLY A 19 3.26 4.04 25.06
C GLY A 19 1.83 3.67 25.51
N GLY A 20 1.16 2.78 24.78
CA GLY A 20 -0.21 2.33 25.05
C GLY A 20 -1.31 3.31 24.61
N LYS A 21 -0.97 4.41 23.93
CA LYS A 21 -1.94 5.36 23.36
C LYS A 21 -2.00 5.24 21.85
N GLU A 22 -3.21 5.23 21.31
CA GLU A 22 -3.42 5.31 19.87
C GLU A 22 -3.19 6.74 19.38
N VAL A 23 -2.28 6.91 18.41
CA VAL A 23 -1.91 8.19 17.81
C VAL A 23 -1.77 8.03 16.29
N PRO A 24 -1.95 9.10 15.49
CA PRO A 24 -1.69 9.05 14.05
C PRO A 24 -0.21 8.79 13.73
N LEU A 25 0.05 8.11 12.61
CA LEU A 25 1.42 7.80 12.16
C LEU A 25 2.30 9.04 12.07
N TRP A 26 1.80 10.18 11.59
CA TRP A 26 2.60 11.41 11.46
C TRP A 26 3.15 11.97 12.78
N THR A 27 2.62 11.53 13.92
CA THR A 27 3.06 12.00 15.24
C THR A 27 4.27 11.26 15.79
N ILE A 28 4.64 10.11 15.20
CA ILE A 28 5.77 9.32 15.71
C ILE A 28 7.11 9.96 15.33
N THR A 29 8.10 9.77 16.19
CA THR A 29 9.46 10.26 15.99
C THR A 29 10.40 9.13 15.61
N ARG A 30 11.61 9.47 15.17
CA ARG A 30 12.65 8.47 14.88
C ARG A 30 13.07 7.75 16.16
N GLU A 31 13.15 8.50 17.26
CA GLU A 31 13.46 8.01 18.60
C GLU A 31 12.42 7.02 19.12
N ASP A 32 11.15 7.16 18.72
CA ASP A 32 10.11 6.17 19.07
C ASP A 32 10.37 4.81 18.41
N ILE A 33 10.88 4.81 17.17
CA ILE A 33 11.20 3.60 16.41
C ILE A 33 12.52 2.98 16.89
N GLU A 34 13.55 3.79 17.12
CA GLU A 34 14.85 3.30 17.58
C GLU A 34 14.79 2.65 18.97
N GLU A 35 13.85 3.11 19.82
CA GLU A 35 13.58 2.52 21.13
C GLU A 35 12.51 1.41 21.12
N ASP A 36 12.05 0.98 19.93
CA ASP A 36 11.03 -0.07 19.77
C ASP A 36 9.73 0.20 20.55
N ARG A 37 9.29 1.47 20.57
CA ARG A 37 8.10 1.93 21.33
C ARG A 37 6.81 2.01 20.51
N VAL A 38 6.89 1.74 19.21
CA VAL A 38 5.77 1.90 18.28
C VAL A 38 5.24 0.52 17.88
N ASP A 39 3.97 0.27 18.18
CA ASP A 39 3.22 -0.85 17.63
C ASP A 39 2.37 -0.35 16.44
N PHE A 40 2.76 -0.77 15.23
CA PHE A 40 2.08 -0.44 13.98
C PHE A 40 0.79 -1.26 13.77
N ARG A 41 0.49 -2.24 14.62
CA ARG A 41 -0.67 -3.13 14.51
C ARG A 41 -0.79 -3.82 13.16
N LEU A 42 0.36 -4.10 12.54
CA LEU A 42 0.42 -4.79 11.26
C LEU A 42 0.19 -6.28 11.47
N PRO A 43 -0.52 -6.95 10.54
CA PRO A 43 -0.73 -8.40 10.62
C PRO A 43 0.51 -9.22 10.23
N TRP A 44 1.58 -8.55 9.77
CA TRP A 44 2.83 -9.17 9.36
C TRP A 44 3.96 -8.72 10.28
N SER A 45 4.85 -9.65 10.60
CA SER A 45 5.96 -9.44 11.53
C SER A 45 7.25 -9.01 10.83
N ASN A 46 7.36 -9.26 9.51
CA ASN A 46 8.54 -8.95 8.69
C ASN A 46 8.17 -8.80 7.21
N LEU A 47 9.13 -8.38 6.40
CA LEU A 47 8.93 -8.20 4.94
C LEU A 47 8.67 -9.52 4.20
N GLN A 48 9.15 -10.66 4.70
CA GLN A 48 8.91 -11.98 4.11
C GLN A 48 7.43 -12.37 4.21
N GLU A 49 6.81 -12.18 5.36
CA GLU A 49 5.38 -12.40 5.54
C GLU A 49 4.56 -11.44 4.66
N LEU A 50 4.98 -10.18 4.56
CA LEU A 50 4.30 -9.20 3.72
C LEU A 50 4.39 -9.54 2.22
N VAL A 51 5.56 -9.93 1.71
CA VAL A 51 5.69 -10.27 0.28
C VAL A 51 4.88 -11.53 -0.06
N LEU A 52 4.83 -12.52 0.84
CA LEU A 52 3.98 -13.70 0.68
C LEU A 52 2.51 -13.31 0.63
N TYR A 53 2.06 -12.43 1.53
CA TYR A 53 0.70 -11.89 1.50
C TYR A 53 0.40 -11.19 0.17
N LEU A 54 1.30 -10.35 -0.33
CA LEU A 54 1.12 -9.65 -1.61
C LEU A 54 1.02 -10.64 -2.79
N CYS A 55 1.85 -11.68 -2.81
CA CYS A 55 1.76 -12.74 -3.82
C CYS A 55 0.41 -13.45 -3.80
N GLU A 56 -0.09 -13.82 -2.62
CA GLU A 56 -1.41 -14.45 -2.47
C GLU A 56 -2.56 -13.48 -2.83
N LEU A 57 -2.44 -12.21 -2.46
CA LEU A 57 -3.41 -11.18 -2.84
C LEU A 57 -3.47 -10.97 -4.35
N LYS A 58 -2.32 -11.00 -5.03
CA LYS A 58 -2.21 -10.92 -6.50
C LYS A 58 -2.88 -12.12 -7.17
N LYS A 59 -2.62 -13.35 -6.71
CA LYS A 59 -3.29 -14.57 -7.19
C LYS A 59 -4.81 -14.47 -7.04
N LYS A 60 -5.27 -14.11 -5.85
CA LYS A 60 -6.71 -13.95 -5.56
C LYS A 60 -7.36 -12.87 -6.44
N HIS A 61 -6.64 -11.79 -6.74
CA HIS A 61 -7.11 -10.77 -7.68
C HIS A 61 -7.31 -11.30 -9.09
N ILE A 62 -6.36 -12.10 -9.59
CA ILE A 62 -6.45 -12.72 -10.92
C ILE A 62 -7.67 -13.64 -10.98
N GLU A 63 -7.87 -14.46 -9.96
CA GLU A 63 -9.01 -15.39 -9.86
C GLU A 63 -10.35 -14.66 -9.80
N MET A 64 -10.50 -13.66 -8.92
CA MET A 64 -11.75 -12.91 -8.78
C MET A 64 -12.06 -12.07 -10.03
N LYS A 65 -11.04 -11.53 -10.70
CA LYS A 65 -11.19 -10.83 -11.98
C LYS A 65 -11.72 -11.77 -13.07
N ALA A 66 -11.23 -13.01 -13.13
CA ALA A 66 -11.65 -13.99 -14.13
C ALA A 66 -13.08 -14.52 -13.89
N THR A 67 -13.46 -14.70 -12.63
CA THR A 67 -14.70 -15.43 -12.27
C THR A 67 -15.89 -14.54 -11.93
N LEU A 68 -15.66 -13.44 -11.20
CA LEU A 68 -16.73 -12.65 -10.58
C LEU A 68 -16.77 -11.19 -11.06
N ASN A 69 -15.72 -10.72 -11.74
CA ASN A 69 -15.50 -9.29 -12.02
C ASN A 69 -15.62 -8.44 -10.73
N THR A 70 -15.06 -8.90 -9.62
CA THR A 70 -15.09 -8.18 -8.33
C THR A 70 -13.67 -7.90 -7.84
N LEU A 71 -13.53 -6.87 -7.01
CA LEU A 71 -12.28 -6.54 -6.35
C LEU A 71 -12.12 -7.32 -5.04
N VAL A 72 -10.90 -7.73 -4.74
CA VAL A 72 -10.52 -8.23 -3.41
C VAL A 72 -10.35 -7.02 -2.48
N ARG A 73 -10.63 -7.17 -1.17
CA ARG A 73 -10.23 -6.16 -0.18
C ARG A 73 -8.71 -5.92 -0.26
N PHE A 74 -8.33 -4.65 -0.21
CA PHE A 74 -6.96 -4.20 -0.46
C PHE A 74 -6.58 -3.12 0.56
N PRO A 75 -5.94 -3.50 1.68
CA PRO A 75 -5.52 -2.57 2.74
C PRO A 75 -4.20 -1.90 2.34
N ILE A 76 -4.24 -1.04 1.31
CA ILE A 76 -3.05 -0.41 0.74
C ILE A 76 -2.27 0.42 1.77
N GLU A 77 -2.96 1.01 2.74
CA GLU A 77 -2.36 1.79 3.81
C GLU A 77 -1.48 0.92 4.71
N GLU A 78 -2.02 -0.19 5.23
CA GLU A 78 -1.28 -1.17 6.04
C GLU A 78 -0.08 -1.73 5.27
N ILE A 79 -0.28 -2.05 3.98
CA ILE A 79 0.78 -2.57 3.12
C ILE A 79 1.93 -1.56 3.02
N LEU A 80 1.64 -0.29 2.71
CA LEU A 80 2.68 0.73 2.54
C LEU A 80 3.46 0.98 3.84
N ILE A 81 2.77 0.98 4.97
CA ILE A 81 3.39 1.13 6.30
C ILE A 81 4.25 -0.10 6.59
N GLY A 82 3.77 -1.30 6.27
CA GLY A 82 4.54 -2.52 6.37
C GLY A 82 5.80 -2.50 5.51
N ILE A 83 5.73 -2.06 4.25
CA ILE A 83 6.92 -1.93 3.38
C ILE A 83 7.93 -0.95 3.98
N ALA A 84 7.45 0.14 4.60
CA ALA A 84 8.30 1.18 5.16
C ALA A 84 9.00 0.75 6.45
N PHE A 85 8.28 0.13 7.39
CA PHE A 85 8.75 -0.05 8.77
C PHE A 85 9.02 -1.50 9.17
N LEU A 86 8.55 -2.51 8.43
CA LEU A 86 8.97 -3.89 8.70
C LEU A 86 10.41 -4.08 8.22
N GLU A 87 11.16 -4.81 9.03
CA GLU A 87 12.52 -5.23 8.69
C GLU A 87 12.52 -6.66 8.11
N PRO A 88 13.51 -6.99 7.27
CA PRO A 88 13.66 -8.34 6.76
C PRO A 88 14.14 -9.29 7.85
N ASP A 89 13.63 -10.51 7.85
CA ASP A 89 14.23 -11.62 8.59
C ASP A 89 15.61 -11.95 7.99
N LEU A 90 16.66 -11.70 8.78
CA LEU A 90 18.06 -11.90 8.39
C LEU A 90 18.44 -13.37 8.19
N SER A 91 17.60 -14.32 8.64
CA SER A 91 17.81 -15.75 8.42
C SER A 91 17.59 -16.18 6.95
N ILE A 92 16.91 -15.34 6.16
CA ILE A 92 16.57 -15.61 4.76
C ILE A 92 17.22 -14.53 3.89
N SER A 93 18.27 -14.91 3.14
CA SER A 93 18.96 -13.98 2.22
C SER A 93 18.12 -13.71 0.98
N LEU A 94 17.31 -12.64 1.02
CA LEU A 94 16.67 -12.03 -0.14
C LEU A 94 17.26 -10.63 -0.32
N SER A 95 18.02 -10.42 -1.40
CA SER A 95 18.83 -9.22 -1.59
C SER A 95 18.02 -7.92 -1.76
N ASN A 96 16.73 -7.99 -2.11
CA ASN A 96 15.89 -6.81 -2.31
C ASN A 96 14.40 -7.01 -1.99
N ILE A 97 14.09 -7.66 -0.86
CA ILE A 97 12.70 -8.01 -0.53
C ILE A 97 11.73 -6.81 -0.44
N ARG A 98 12.23 -5.64 -0.03
CA ARG A 98 11.42 -4.41 0.00
C ARG A 98 11.06 -3.95 -1.42
N GLY A 99 12.02 -4.02 -2.35
CA GLY A 99 11.77 -3.77 -3.77
C GLY A 99 10.78 -4.78 -4.37
N ASP A 100 10.86 -6.05 -3.96
CA ASP A 100 9.91 -7.08 -4.40
C ASP A 100 8.47 -6.78 -3.91
N CYS A 101 8.32 -6.29 -2.67
CA CYS A 101 7.02 -5.84 -2.16
C CYS A 101 6.46 -4.68 -2.99
N ILE A 102 7.28 -3.67 -3.29
CA ILE A 102 6.87 -2.50 -4.08
C ILE A 102 6.47 -2.92 -5.50
N SER A 103 7.30 -3.73 -6.16
CA SER A 103 7.03 -4.24 -7.50
C SER A 103 5.73 -5.05 -7.55
N THR A 104 5.52 -5.93 -6.57
CA THR A 104 4.30 -6.73 -6.47
C THR A 104 3.07 -5.85 -6.20
N LEU A 105 3.19 -4.84 -5.35
CA LEU A 105 2.13 -3.87 -5.07
C LEU A 105 1.76 -3.06 -6.33
N SER A 106 2.76 -2.61 -7.08
CA SER A 106 2.60 -1.90 -8.35
C SER A 106 1.78 -2.73 -9.36
N ASP A 107 2.12 -4.00 -9.54
CA ASP A 107 1.36 -4.93 -10.39
C ASP A 107 -0.10 -5.08 -9.93
N ILE A 108 -0.34 -5.14 -8.61
CA ILE A 108 -1.69 -5.22 -8.05
C ILE A 108 -2.48 -3.95 -8.39
N ILE A 109 -1.88 -2.77 -8.22
CA ILE A 109 -2.54 -1.48 -8.53
C ILE A 109 -2.92 -1.42 -10.01
N VAL A 110 -2.01 -1.74 -10.92
CA VAL A 110 -2.30 -1.77 -12.37
C VAL A 110 -3.44 -2.73 -12.68
N SER A 111 -3.41 -3.94 -12.11
CA SER A 111 -4.47 -4.94 -12.31
C SER A 111 -5.82 -4.47 -11.76
N ARG A 112 -5.83 -3.80 -10.60
CA ARG A 112 -7.02 -3.19 -9.98
C ARG A 112 -7.57 -2.05 -10.83
N ALA A 113 -6.73 -1.12 -11.28
CA ALA A 113 -7.13 -0.01 -12.15
C ALA A 113 -7.77 -0.50 -13.47
N ALA A 114 -7.23 -1.58 -14.05
CA ALA A 114 -7.83 -2.24 -15.21
C ALA A 114 -9.23 -2.80 -14.91
N CYS A 115 -9.40 -3.42 -13.73
CA CYS A 115 -10.69 -3.97 -13.30
C CYS A 115 -11.73 -2.86 -13.03
N LEU A 116 -11.32 -1.80 -12.33
CA LEU A 116 -12.12 -0.62 -12.05
C LEU A 116 -12.62 0.04 -13.34
N SER A 117 -11.73 0.25 -14.32
CA SER A 117 -12.08 0.79 -15.64
C SER A 117 -13.15 -0.05 -16.34
N LYS A 118 -13.00 -1.38 -16.32
CA LYS A 118 -13.99 -2.31 -16.92
C LYS A 118 -15.34 -2.22 -16.22
N LEU A 119 -15.37 -2.20 -14.88
CA LEU A 119 -16.61 -2.11 -14.10
C LEU A 119 -17.33 -0.79 -14.30
N TYR A 120 -16.58 0.31 -14.40
CA TYR A 120 -17.11 1.64 -14.71
C TYR A 120 -17.80 1.66 -16.07
N ILE A 121 -17.17 1.12 -17.13
CA ILE A 121 -17.79 0.98 -18.46
C ILE A 121 -19.08 0.15 -18.41
N GLN A 122 -19.12 -0.87 -17.56
CA GLN A 122 -20.29 -1.73 -17.37
C GLN A 122 -21.38 -1.10 -16.48
N ALA A 123 -21.20 0.15 -16.02
CA ALA A 123 -22.07 0.81 -15.05
C ALA A 123 -22.33 -0.02 -13.78
N LYS A 124 -21.38 -0.88 -13.41
CA LYS A 124 -21.46 -1.70 -12.19
C LYS A 124 -20.72 -0.98 -11.08
N LYS A 125 -21.36 -0.85 -9.91
CA LYS A 125 -20.70 -0.34 -8.72
C LYS A 125 -19.68 -1.38 -8.23
N PRO A 126 -18.36 -1.07 -8.22
CA PRO A 126 -17.38 -1.97 -7.63
C PRO A 126 -17.63 -2.10 -6.13
N LEU A 127 -17.58 -3.33 -5.62
CA LEU A 127 -17.54 -3.61 -4.18
C LEU A 127 -16.08 -3.68 -3.73
N ASN A 128 -15.82 -3.49 -2.43
CA ASN A 128 -14.48 -3.52 -1.83
C ASN A 128 -13.50 -2.47 -2.41
N THR A 129 -14.02 -1.31 -2.80
CA THR A 129 -13.19 -0.15 -3.13
C THR A 129 -12.71 0.55 -1.87
N ASN A 130 -11.51 1.10 -1.92
CA ASN A 130 -10.99 2.06 -0.94
C ASN A 130 -10.97 3.48 -1.54
N ILE A 131 -10.51 4.47 -0.76
CA ILE A 131 -10.45 5.88 -1.21
C ILE A 131 -9.51 6.03 -2.41
N PHE A 132 -8.41 5.29 -2.46
CA PHE A 132 -7.48 5.29 -3.59
C PHE A 132 -8.17 4.84 -4.89
N ASP A 133 -8.94 3.74 -4.85
CA ASP A 133 -9.73 3.27 -5.99
C ASP A 133 -10.80 4.29 -6.42
N GLU A 134 -11.47 4.94 -5.46
CA GLU A 134 -12.49 5.96 -5.74
C GLU A 134 -11.89 7.19 -6.44
N VAL A 135 -10.69 7.61 -6.03
CA VAL A 135 -10.01 8.73 -6.67
C VAL A 135 -9.62 8.38 -8.11
N ILE A 136 -9.08 7.18 -8.34
CA ILE A 136 -8.76 6.68 -9.69
C ILE A 136 -9.98 6.73 -10.60
N LEU A 137 -11.14 6.31 -10.09
CA LEU A 137 -12.38 6.27 -10.87
C LEU A 137 -13.00 7.65 -11.14
N ARG A 138 -12.99 8.54 -10.15
CA ARG A 138 -13.77 9.78 -10.20
C ARG A 138 -13.02 10.98 -10.75
N PHE A 139 -11.69 10.95 -10.77
CA PHE A 139 -10.87 12.09 -11.17
C PHE A 139 -9.91 11.74 -12.30
N PRO A 140 -9.65 12.66 -13.24
CA PRO A 140 -8.57 12.52 -14.20
C PRO A 140 -7.22 12.38 -13.49
N GLN A 141 -6.45 11.37 -13.88
CA GLN A 141 -5.14 11.11 -13.30
C GLN A 141 -4.05 11.85 -14.08
N ARG A 142 -3.15 12.54 -13.37
CA ARG A 142 -2.00 13.22 -13.98
C ARG A 142 -0.94 12.22 -14.45
N LYS A 143 -0.82 11.11 -13.73
CA LYS A 143 0.13 10.02 -13.99
C LYS A 143 -0.60 8.83 -14.60
N ASN A 144 0.12 8.04 -15.41
CA ASN A 144 -0.43 6.82 -15.99
C ASN A 144 -0.47 5.70 -14.95
N ILE A 145 -1.59 5.57 -14.23
CA ILE A 145 -1.79 4.52 -13.21
C ILE A 145 -1.77 3.10 -13.82
N MET A 146 -1.87 2.97 -15.14
CA MET A 146 -1.76 1.68 -15.82
C MET A 146 -0.31 1.26 -16.10
N ASP A 147 0.66 2.12 -15.79
CA ASP A 147 2.09 1.87 -16.00
C ASP A 147 2.75 1.40 -14.70
N VAL A 148 3.25 0.15 -14.70
CA VAL A 148 3.94 -0.44 -13.55
C VAL A 148 5.15 0.40 -13.12
N SER A 149 5.91 0.96 -14.06
CA SER A 149 7.11 1.74 -13.72
C SER A 149 6.78 3.04 -12.98
N VAL A 150 5.71 3.72 -13.41
CA VAL A 150 5.20 4.93 -12.76
C VAL A 150 4.69 4.62 -11.36
N ASN A 151 3.91 3.55 -11.20
CA ASN A 151 3.44 3.12 -9.88
C ASN A 151 4.61 2.78 -8.96
N THR A 152 5.60 2.01 -9.44
CA THR A 152 6.78 1.63 -8.66
C THR A 152 7.54 2.87 -8.16
N GLU A 153 7.82 3.83 -9.05
CA GLU A 153 8.53 5.08 -8.69
C GLU A 153 7.77 5.88 -7.60
N GLU A 154 6.44 5.99 -7.73
CA GLU A 154 5.64 6.74 -6.77
C GLU A 154 5.51 6.03 -5.43
N LEU A 155 5.38 4.70 -5.42
CA LEU A 155 5.40 3.90 -4.21
C LEU A 155 6.77 3.97 -3.50
N GLU A 156 7.88 3.95 -4.25
CA GLU A 156 9.22 4.15 -3.70
C GLU A 156 9.36 5.52 -3.03
N LYS A 157 8.83 6.59 -3.65
CA LYS A 157 8.82 7.94 -3.06
C LYS A 157 8.05 7.97 -1.75
N ILE A 158 6.85 7.36 -1.72
CA ILE A 158 6.02 7.27 -0.51
C ILE A 158 6.77 6.52 0.61
N VAL A 159 7.28 5.33 0.30
CA VAL A 159 8.02 4.50 1.26
C VAL A 159 9.25 5.25 1.77
N LYS A 160 9.98 5.93 0.90
CA LYS A 160 11.16 6.73 1.28
C LYS A 160 10.79 7.88 2.22
N LYS A 161 9.69 8.60 1.95
CA LYS A 161 9.19 9.65 2.84
C LYS A 161 8.90 9.12 4.24
N PHE A 162 8.19 7.99 4.35
CA PHE A 162 7.91 7.36 5.65
C PHE A 162 9.19 6.97 6.39
N ARG A 163 10.15 6.33 5.70
CA ARG A 163 11.43 5.96 6.31
C ARG A 163 12.27 7.16 6.75
N ASN A 164 12.09 8.30 6.09
CA ASN A 164 12.75 9.54 6.44
C ASN A 164 11.98 10.38 7.47
N PHE A 165 10.78 9.96 7.88
CA PHE A 165 9.86 10.72 8.74
C PHE A 165 9.46 12.08 8.12
N GLU A 166 9.43 12.14 6.79
CA GLU A 166 8.99 13.32 6.01
C GLU A 166 7.46 13.31 5.91
N PHE A 167 6.77 13.55 7.03
CA PHE A 167 5.30 13.56 7.11
C PHE A 167 4.65 14.90 6.75
N ASP A 168 5.44 15.92 6.43
CA ASP A 168 4.95 17.28 6.20
C ASP A 168 3.87 17.35 5.08
N PRO A 169 2.80 18.15 5.30
CA PRO A 169 1.78 18.46 4.29
C PRO A 169 2.31 19.24 3.07
#